data_AF-A0A6N8SIY7-F1
#
_entry.id   AF-A0A6N8SIY7-F1
#
_cell.length_a   1.000
_cell.length_b   1.000
_cell.length_c   1.000
_cell.angle_alpha   90.00
_cell.angle_beta   90.00
_cell.angle_gamma   90.00
#
_symmetry.space_group_name_H-M   'P 1'
#
loop_
_entity.id
_entity.type
_entity.pdbx_description
1 polymer ?
#
loop_
_entity_poly.entity_id
_entity_poly.type
_entity_poly.pdbx_seq_one_letter_code
_entity_poly.pdbx_strand_id
1 'polypeptide(L)'
;MTAEVSPPQVSQADTSSRRKSAEKKSRKAAPDIGRPIAKRQKQQVIGKRSEEGKIQVFLSAALPARGISKSFERLCRQYAPAKSLQMILRRALDDYEVLLENGDLDNLPETYTEAVAPEVCGIIQTSRIMPLRLIERARAHFDPLGFESDRAFGRKLASAALAIFFEIQAQHQ
;
A
#
# COMPACT_ATOMS: atom_id res chain seq x y z
N MET A 1 -15.44 -13.79 57.08
CA MET A 1 -16.38 -12.99 56.27
C MET A 1 -17.71 -13.72 56.27
N THR A 2 -18.72 -13.11 56.87
CA THR A 2 -20.09 -13.63 57.09
C THR A 2 -21.11 -12.86 56.25
N ALA A 3 -22.19 -13.57 55.88
CA ALA A 3 -23.49 -13.14 55.30
C ALA A 3 -23.44 -12.61 53.85
N GLU A 4 -24.06 -13.21 52.83
CA GLU A 4 -25.44 -13.70 52.60
C GLU A 4 -26.47 -12.61 52.23
N VAL A 5 -27.30 -12.96 51.25
CA VAL A 5 -28.65 -12.49 50.88
C VAL A 5 -28.74 -11.60 49.62
N SER A 6 -29.64 -12.06 48.75
CA SER A 6 -29.89 -11.70 47.35
C SER A 6 -31.21 -10.88 47.22
N PRO A 7 -31.83 -10.71 46.03
CA PRO A 7 -32.22 -9.45 45.35
C PRO A 7 -33.73 -9.08 45.54
N PRO A 8 -34.32 -8.03 44.88
CA PRO A 8 -34.97 -8.21 43.55
C PRO A 8 -35.08 -6.92 42.66
N GLN A 9 -35.11 -7.05 41.32
CA GLN A 9 -36.22 -6.89 40.33
C GLN A 9 -36.78 -5.47 40.02
N VAL A 10 -36.71 -5.02 38.75
CA VAL A 10 -37.77 -4.97 37.67
C VAL A 10 -38.81 -3.85 37.80
N SER A 11 -38.91 -2.99 36.76
CA SER A 11 -40.16 -2.57 36.06
C SER A 11 -39.82 -1.39 35.13
N GLN A 12 -39.85 -1.52 33.81
CA GLN A 12 -41.02 -1.48 32.90
C GLN A 12 -41.76 -0.14 32.81
N ALA A 13 -42.17 0.15 31.57
CA ALA A 13 -43.31 0.95 31.11
C ALA A 13 -43.13 2.48 31.05
N ASP A 14 -43.73 3.22 30.13
CA ASP A 14 -44.34 3.00 28.80
C ASP A 14 -44.85 4.39 28.37
N THR A 15 -45.37 4.50 27.15
CA THR A 15 -46.43 5.42 26.70
C THR A 15 -46.08 6.76 26.03
N SER A 16 -46.36 6.76 24.71
CA SER A 16 -47.33 7.67 24.05
C SER A 16 -46.90 9.11 23.74
N SER A 17 -47.39 9.84 22.72
CA SER A 17 -48.23 9.63 21.54
C SER A 17 -48.34 11.00 20.83
N ARG A 18 -48.30 11.05 19.49
CA ARG A 18 -49.20 11.83 18.58
C ARG A 18 -48.59 11.87 17.16
N ARG A 19 -49.14 11.14 16.19
CA ARG A 19 -50.29 11.49 15.31
C ARG A 19 -50.01 12.80 14.54
N LYS A 20 -50.03 12.86 13.19
CA LYS A 20 -51.19 12.53 12.33
C LYS A 20 -50.81 12.67 10.82
N SER A 21 -51.28 11.71 9.98
CA SER A 21 -51.94 11.82 8.65
C SER A 21 -51.30 12.67 7.51
N ALA A 22 -51.42 12.41 6.20
CA ALA A 22 -52.31 11.64 5.31
C ALA A 22 -51.58 11.55 3.94
N GLU A 23 -51.49 10.43 3.21
CA GLU A 23 -52.48 9.69 2.40
C GLU A 23 -52.48 10.04 0.89
N LYS A 24 -52.11 9.01 0.08
CA LYS A 24 -52.51 8.65 -1.32
C LYS A 24 -52.23 9.67 -2.44
N LYS A 25 -51.94 9.28 -3.69
CA LYS A 25 -52.54 8.21 -4.50
C LYS A 25 -51.72 8.00 -5.78
N SER A 26 -51.40 6.74 -6.08
CA SER A 26 -51.58 6.06 -7.38
C SER A 26 -51.01 6.67 -8.66
N ARG A 27 -50.21 5.90 -9.43
CA ARG A 27 -50.66 5.27 -10.71
C ARG A 27 -49.52 4.56 -11.48
N LYS A 28 -49.79 3.29 -11.78
CA LYS A 28 -49.62 2.55 -13.06
C LYS A 28 -48.27 1.92 -13.45
N ALA A 29 -48.43 0.67 -13.93
CA ALA A 29 -47.53 -0.33 -14.48
C ALA A 29 -46.91 0.05 -15.85
N ALA A 30 -45.61 -0.22 -16.08
CA ALA A 30 -45.00 -1.31 -16.89
C ALA A 30 -44.77 -0.92 -18.38
N PRO A 31 -43.96 -1.65 -19.17
CA PRO A 31 -42.57 -2.10 -19.01
C PRO A 31 -41.64 -1.53 -20.14
N ASP A 32 -40.38 -1.99 -20.15
CA ASP A 32 -39.54 -2.22 -21.34
C ASP A 32 -38.45 -1.20 -21.76
N ILE A 33 -37.37 -1.81 -22.27
CA ILE A 33 -36.31 -1.35 -23.17
C ILE A 33 -35.15 -0.49 -22.60
N GLY A 34 -34.05 -1.19 -22.32
CA GLY A 34 -32.74 -0.82 -22.86
C GLY A 34 -32.05 0.39 -22.25
N ARG A 35 -31.53 0.27 -21.02
CA ARG A 35 -30.43 1.14 -20.59
C ARG A 35 -29.14 0.70 -21.31
N PRO A 36 -28.50 1.57 -22.11
CA PRO A 36 -27.19 1.24 -22.63
C PRO A 36 -26.21 1.16 -21.46
N ILE A 37 -25.65 -0.03 -21.26
CA ILE A 37 -24.49 -0.24 -20.39
C ILE A 37 -23.38 0.63 -20.98
N ALA A 38 -23.06 1.71 -20.28
CA ALA A 38 -21.94 2.57 -20.60
C ALA A 38 -20.69 1.70 -20.66
N LYS A 39 -20.20 1.45 -21.88
CA LYS A 39 -18.84 0.98 -22.11
C LYS A 39 -17.91 2.10 -21.67
N ARG A 40 -17.64 2.16 -20.37
CA ARG A 40 -16.57 2.95 -19.80
C ARG A 40 -15.28 2.28 -20.27
N GLN A 41 -14.85 2.64 -21.48
CA GLN A 41 -13.54 2.32 -22.00
C GLN A 41 -12.56 2.75 -20.90
N LYS A 42 -11.84 1.77 -20.33
CA LYS A 42 -10.63 2.04 -19.58
C LYS A 42 -9.69 2.72 -20.57
N GLN A 43 -9.76 4.05 -20.65
CA GLN A 43 -8.66 4.85 -21.14
C GLN A 43 -7.50 4.52 -20.21
N GLN A 44 -6.63 3.61 -20.68
CA GLN A 44 -5.26 3.55 -20.21
C GLN A 44 -4.74 4.98 -20.35
N VAL A 45 -4.60 5.67 -19.22
CA VAL A 45 -3.90 6.94 -19.17
C VAL A 45 -2.44 6.60 -19.44
N ILE A 46 -2.11 6.52 -20.73
CA ILE A 46 -0.73 6.51 -21.20
C ILE A 46 -0.18 7.86 -20.73
N GLY A 47 0.64 7.82 -19.68
CA GLY A 47 1.30 8.99 -19.13
C GLY A 47 1.91 9.80 -20.27
N LYS A 48 1.65 11.10 -20.25
CA LYS A 48 2.17 12.08 -21.22
C LYS A 48 3.68 11.88 -21.34
N ARG A 49 4.13 11.27 -22.44
CA ARG A 49 5.54 11.09 -22.78
C ARG A 49 6.18 12.48 -22.90
N SER A 50 6.95 12.89 -21.90
CA SER A 50 7.95 13.94 -22.07
C SER A 50 9.07 13.40 -22.95
N GLU A 51 9.81 14.25 -23.66
CA GLU A 51 10.94 13.86 -24.51
C GLU A 51 12.06 13.12 -23.73
N GLU A 52 12.09 13.27 -22.40
CA GLU A 52 12.95 12.47 -21.47
C GLU A 52 12.19 11.36 -20.74
N GLY A 53 10.93 11.11 -21.13
CA GLY A 53 9.98 10.12 -20.63
C GLY A 53 10.04 9.85 -19.12
N LYS A 54 9.28 10.57 -18.29
CA LYS A 54 9.13 10.23 -16.86
C LYS A 54 7.77 9.59 -16.62
N ILE A 55 7.73 8.56 -15.77
CA ILE A 55 6.50 7.86 -15.39
C ILE A 55 6.37 7.77 -13.86
N GLN A 56 5.13 7.79 -13.37
CA GLN A 56 4.85 7.55 -11.96
C GLN A 56 4.71 6.06 -11.71
N VAL A 57 5.50 5.53 -10.77
CA VAL A 57 5.49 4.14 -10.34
C VAL A 57 4.92 4.06 -8.93
N PHE A 58 3.97 3.14 -8.72
CA PHE A 58 3.43 2.84 -7.40
C PHE A 58 4.24 1.74 -6.74
N LEU A 59 4.60 1.97 -5.48
CA LEU A 59 5.54 1.15 -4.73
C LEU A 59 4.87 0.68 -3.44
N SER A 60 5.22 -0.53 -3.01
CA SER A 60 4.83 -1.04 -1.71
C SER A 60 5.91 -1.91 -1.11
N ALA A 61 6.12 -1.82 0.21
CA ALA A 61 7.13 -2.59 0.90
C ALA A 61 6.64 -2.98 2.30
N ALA A 62 7.03 -4.15 2.79
CA ALA A 62 6.72 -4.60 4.14
C ALA A 62 7.68 -3.98 5.16
N LEU A 63 7.30 -3.90 6.43
CA LEU A 63 8.24 -3.50 7.47
C LEU A 63 9.36 -4.54 7.61
N PRO A 64 10.62 -4.12 7.79
CA PRO A 64 11.73 -5.04 8.01
C PRO A 64 11.60 -5.72 9.39
N ALA A 65 12.10 -6.95 9.49
CA ALA A 65 12.23 -7.65 10.76
C ALA A 65 13.20 -6.91 11.70
N ARG A 66 13.12 -7.21 13.00
CA ARG A 66 14.05 -6.67 14.00
C ARG A 66 15.48 -7.09 13.67
N GLY A 67 16.44 -6.19 13.89
CA GLY A 67 17.85 -6.41 13.61
C GLY A 67 18.29 -6.20 12.16
N ILE A 68 17.35 -6.07 11.19
CA ILE A 68 17.69 -5.88 9.77
C ILE A 68 18.27 -4.49 9.49
N SER A 69 17.75 -3.45 10.15
CA SER A 69 18.25 -2.09 9.96
C SER A 69 18.26 -1.30 11.27
N LYS A 70 19.47 -0.99 11.73
CA LYS A 70 19.66 -0.09 12.89
C LYS A 70 19.12 1.31 12.60
N SER A 71 19.13 1.76 11.33
CA SER A 71 18.59 3.07 10.94
C SER A 71 17.07 3.07 11.07
N PHE A 72 16.40 2.00 10.63
CA PHE A 72 14.96 1.85 10.79
C PHE A 72 14.58 1.83 12.27
N GLU A 73 15.26 1.03 13.09
CA GLU A 73 15.00 0.98 14.53
C GLU A 73 15.22 2.31 15.22
N ARG A 74 16.28 3.05 14.85
CA ARG A 74 16.56 4.39 15.37
C ARG A 74 15.44 5.38 15.00
N LEU A 75 14.99 5.37 13.75
CA LEU A 75 13.89 6.23 13.30
C LEU A 75 12.56 5.89 14.00
N CYS A 76 12.30 4.61 14.27
CA CYS A 76 11.11 4.18 15.00
C CYS A 76 11.04 4.69 16.44
N ARG A 77 12.14 5.20 17.02
CA ARG A 77 12.11 5.87 18.34
C ARG A 77 11.46 7.25 18.30
N GLN A 78 11.36 7.85 17.11
CA GLN A 78 10.90 9.23 16.91
C GLN A 78 9.64 9.30 16.02
N TYR A 79 9.49 8.35 15.10
CA TYR A 79 8.42 8.33 14.11
C TYR A 79 7.72 6.98 14.07
N ALA A 80 6.48 6.97 13.57
CA ALA A 80 5.75 5.73 13.34
C ALA A 80 6.49 4.82 12.34
N PRO A 81 6.44 3.49 12.47
CA PRO A 81 7.17 2.55 11.61
C PRO A 81 6.97 2.77 10.12
N ALA A 82 5.72 3.01 9.69
CA ALA A 82 5.42 3.30 8.29
C ALA A 82 6.13 4.57 7.78
N LYS A 83 6.17 5.63 8.61
CA LYS A 83 6.86 6.89 8.26
C LYS A 83 8.37 6.69 8.22
N SER A 84 8.93 5.97 9.18
CA SER A 84 10.34 5.61 9.23
C SER A 84 10.79 4.86 7.97
N LEU A 85 10.02 3.85 7.54
CA LEU A 85 10.33 3.10 6.33
C LEU A 85 10.17 3.97 5.08
N GLN A 86 9.15 4.83 4.99
CA GLN A 86 9.00 5.76 3.87
C GLN A 86 10.19 6.72 3.74
N MET A 87 10.76 7.17 4.87
CA MET A 87 11.95 8.04 4.87
C MET A 87 13.19 7.30 4.34
N ILE A 88 13.39 6.05 4.78
CA ILE A 88 14.48 5.21 4.28
C ILE A 88 14.28 4.89 2.80
N LEU A 89 13.09 4.45 2.41
CA LEU A 89 12.76 4.08 1.03
C LEU A 89 13.03 5.23 0.06
N ARG A 90 12.75 6.49 0.46
CA ARG A 90 13.08 7.65 -0.37
C ARG A 90 14.57 7.70 -0.71
N ARG A 91 15.43 7.57 0.30
CA ARG A 91 16.89 7.58 0.10
C ARG A 91 17.35 6.33 -0.67
N ALA A 92 16.85 5.17 -0.29
CA ALA A 92 17.19 3.90 -0.92
C ALA A 92 16.89 3.90 -2.41
N LEU A 93 15.77 4.49 -2.84
CA LEU A 93 15.44 4.60 -4.25
C LEU A 93 16.34 5.61 -4.98
N ASP A 94 16.81 6.68 -4.33
CA ASP A 94 17.76 7.63 -4.94
C ASP A 94 19.07 6.89 -5.29
N ASP A 95 19.59 6.13 -4.33
CA ASP A 95 20.80 5.32 -4.52
C ASP A 95 20.56 4.20 -5.55
N TYR A 96 19.36 3.59 -5.55
CA TYR A 96 18.99 2.55 -6.51
C TYR A 96 18.85 3.06 -7.96
N GLU A 97 18.42 4.30 -8.18
CA GLU A 97 18.37 4.90 -9.51
C GLU A 97 19.76 5.05 -10.13
N VAL A 98 20.74 5.49 -9.34
CA VAL A 98 22.14 5.57 -9.78
C VAL A 98 22.68 4.19 -10.15
N LEU A 99 22.30 3.17 -9.40
CA LEU A 99 22.71 1.80 -9.67
C LEU A 99 22.03 1.23 -10.95
N LEU A 100 20.73 1.50 -11.17
CA LEU A 100 20.05 1.19 -12.42
C LEU A 100 20.68 1.88 -13.64
N GLU A 101 21.23 3.08 -13.46
CA GLU A 101 21.98 3.81 -14.50
C GLU A 101 23.29 3.10 -14.86
N ASN A 102 24.00 2.56 -13.87
CA ASN A 102 25.26 1.84 -14.05
C ASN A 102 25.07 0.43 -14.63
N GLY A 103 23.90 -0.19 -14.42
CA GLY A 103 23.49 -1.43 -15.07
C GLY A 103 23.97 -2.73 -14.41
N ASP A 104 24.51 -2.68 -13.20
CA ASP A 104 24.92 -3.87 -12.44
C ASP A 104 23.82 -4.29 -11.47
N LEU A 105 22.98 -5.27 -11.87
CA LEU A 105 21.84 -5.75 -11.08
C LEU A 105 21.93 -7.23 -10.68
N ASP A 106 22.82 -8.00 -11.32
CA ASP A 106 22.80 -9.46 -11.25
C ASP A 106 23.21 -10.02 -9.87
N ASN A 107 23.99 -9.26 -9.09
CA ASN A 107 24.54 -9.70 -7.81
C ASN A 107 23.97 -8.97 -6.59
N LEU A 108 22.84 -8.27 -6.76
CA LEU A 108 22.28 -7.45 -5.69
C LEU A 108 21.18 -8.18 -4.91
N PRO A 109 21.05 -7.88 -3.61
CA PRO A 109 19.98 -8.44 -2.82
C PRO A 109 18.62 -7.88 -3.30
N GLU A 110 17.70 -8.80 -3.60
CA GLU A 110 16.35 -8.42 -4.08
C GLU A 110 15.32 -8.32 -2.95
N THR A 111 15.59 -8.97 -1.82
CA THR A 111 14.66 -9.06 -0.69
C THR A 111 15.38 -8.98 0.64
N TYR A 112 14.64 -8.62 1.69
CA TYR A 112 15.09 -8.62 3.07
C TYR A 112 14.10 -9.40 3.93
N THR A 113 14.50 -9.79 5.14
CA THR A 113 13.60 -10.47 6.07
C THR A 113 12.50 -9.51 6.55
N GLU A 114 11.25 -9.80 6.19
CA GLU A 114 10.08 -9.02 6.58
C GLU A 114 9.62 -9.35 8.01
N ALA A 115 8.96 -8.40 8.69
CA ALA A 115 8.36 -8.64 10.00
C ALA A 115 7.14 -9.58 9.90
N VAL A 116 7.24 -10.77 10.50
CA VAL A 116 6.19 -11.81 10.45
C VAL A 116 5.13 -11.66 11.56
N ALA A 117 5.40 -10.86 12.59
CA ALA A 117 4.50 -10.74 13.74
C ALA A 117 3.22 -9.96 13.37
N PRO A 118 2.01 -10.47 13.69
CA PRO A 118 0.74 -9.84 13.34
C PRO A 118 0.58 -8.41 13.89
N GLU A 119 1.30 -8.07 14.97
CA GLU A 119 1.30 -6.74 15.58
C GLU A 119 2.23 -5.74 14.88
N VAL A 120 3.14 -6.21 14.01
CA VAL A 120 4.16 -5.39 13.32
C VAL A 120 4.13 -5.59 11.79
N CYS A 121 3.19 -6.38 11.28
CA CYS A 121 3.03 -6.63 9.85
C CYS A 121 2.38 -5.43 9.14
N GLY A 122 3.16 -4.37 8.92
CA GLY A 122 2.75 -3.20 8.15
C GLY A 122 3.25 -3.27 6.71
N ILE A 123 2.41 -2.84 5.76
CA ILE A 123 2.84 -2.55 4.39
C ILE A 123 2.75 -1.05 4.18
N ILE A 124 3.85 -0.43 3.74
CA ILE A 124 3.80 0.94 3.26
C ILE A 124 3.42 0.97 1.78
N GLN A 125 2.70 2.00 1.38
CA GLN A 125 2.39 2.30 -0.01
C GLN A 125 2.82 3.73 -0.31
N THR A 126 3.46 3.92 -1.46
CA THR A 126 3.92 5.23 -1.93
C THR A 126 3.98 5.24 -3.45
N SER A 127 4.35 6.38 -4.05
CA SER A 127 4.65 6.46 -5.48
C SER A 127 5.86 7.34 -5.72
N ARG A 128 6.59 7.08 -6.80
CA ARG A 128 7.73 7.90 -7.23
C ARG A 128 7.67 8.15 -8.73
N ILE A 129 8.06 9.35 -9.15
CA ILE A 129 8.28 9.67 -10.57
C ILE A 129 9.71 9.25 -10.91
N MET A 130 9.86 8.40 -11.93
CA MET A 130 11.15 7.85 -12.37
C MET A 130 11.32 7.98 -13.89
N PRO A 131 12.55 8.10 -14.41
CA PRO A 131 12.81 8.02 -15.84
C PRO A 131 12.38 6.66 -16.40
N LEU A 132 11.68 6.68 -17.53
CA LEU A 132 11.13 5.50 -18.20
C LEU A 132 12.23 4.49 -18.54
N ARG A 133 13.40 4.97 -18.99
CA ARG A 133 14.56 4.12 -19.30
C ARG A 133 15.01 3.27 -18.12
N LEU A 134 14.99 3.83 -16.90
CA LEU A 134 15.36 3.09 -15.69
C LEU A 134 14.30 2.06 -15.31
N ILE A 135 13.02 2.39 -15.52
CA ILE A 135 11.93 1.44 -15.31
C ILE A 135 11.98 0.30 -16.32
N GLU A 136 12.31 0.56 -17.58
CA GLU A 136 12.48 -0.47 -18.61
C GLU A 136 13.63 -1.42 -18.23
N ARG A 137 14.76 -0.90 -17.74
CA ARG A 137 15.86 -1.73 -17.21
C ARG A 137 15.42 -2.56 -16.01
N ALA A 138 14.77 -1.95 -15.03
CA ALA A 138 14.28 -2.67 -13.86
C ALA A 138 13.24 -3.74 -14.23
N ARG A 139 12.40 -3.49 -15.23
CA ARG A 139 11.43 -4.49 -15.73
C ARG A 139 12.11 -5.64 -16.45
N ALA A 140 13.12 -5.37 -17.27
CA ALA A 140 13.89 -6.44 -17.91
C ALA A 140 14.52 -7.39 -16.87
N HIS A 141 14.89 -6.87 -15.70
CA HIS A 141 15.40 -7.66 -14.57
C HIS A 141 14.30 -8.40 -13.79
N PHE A 142 13.30 -7.69 -13.27
CA PHE A 142 12.30 -8.26 -12.36
C PHE A 142 11.11 -8.95 -13.03
N ASP A 143 10.89 -8.68 -14.32
CA ASP A 143 9.79 -9.16 -15.13
C ASP A 143 10.25 -9.48 -16.57
N PRO A 144 11.21 -10.42 -16.74
CA PRO A 144 11.79 -10.73 -18.06
C PRO A 144 10.76 -11.30 -19.04
N LEU A 145 9.65 -11.86 -18.54
CA LEU A 145 8.59 -12.47 -19.34
C LEU A 145 7.36 -11.55 -19.52
N GLY A 146 7.27 -10.43 -18.82
CA GLY A 146 6.15 -9.48 -18.93
C GLY A 146 4.85 -9.96 -18.27
N PHE A 147 4.92 -10.84 -17.28
CA PHE A 147 3.75 -11.39 -16.59
C PHE A 147 3.42 -10.69 -15.27
N GLU A 148 4.35 -9.88 -14.75
CA GLU A 148 4.14 -9.19 -13.49
C GLU A 148 3.18 -8.01 -13.63
N SER A 149 2.24 -7.92 -12.70
CA SER A 149 1.40 -6.72 -12.58
C SER A 149 2.24 -5.52 -12.12
N ASP A 150 1.81 -4.29 -12.44
CA ASP A 150 2.47 -3.07 -11.97
C ASP A 150 2.64 -3.03 -10.45
N ARG A 151 1.68 -3.59 -9.70
CA ARG A 151 1.74 -3.68 -8.24
C ARG A 151 2.83 -4.65 -7.77
N ALA A 152 2.94 -5.82 -8.41
CA ALA A 152 3.94 -6.81 -8.06
C ALA A 152 5.35 -6.31 -8.42
N PHE A 153 5.50 -5.73 -9.61
CA PHE A 153 6.72 -5.03 -10.02
C PHE A 153 7.11 -3.94 -9.01
N GLY A 154 6.17 -3.06 -8.64
CA GLY A 154 6.41 -1.99 -7.67
C GLY A 154 6.82 -2.50 -6.29
N ARG A 155 6.36 -3.69 -5.89
CA ARG A 155 6.80 -4.36 -4.66
C ARG A 155 8.22 -4.89 -4.79
N LYS A 156 8.56 -5.60 -5.87
CA LYS A 156 9.92 -6.10 -6.12
C LYS A 156 10.93 -4.95 -6.15
N LEU A 157 10.62 -3.90 -6.91
CA LEU A 157 11.46 -2.71 -7.03
C LEU A 157 11.74 -2.05 -5.68
N ALA A 158 10.70 -1.82 -4.87
CA ALA A 158 10.86 -1.22 -3.55
C ALA A 158 11.60 -2.15 -2.57
N SER A 159 11.38 -3.46 -2.66
CA SER A 159 12.02 -4.45 -1.79
C SER A 159 13.51 -4.57 -2.08
N ALA A 160 13.90 -4.60 -3.35
CA ALA A 160 15.29 -4.64 -3.78
C ALA A 160 16.06 -3.37 -3.36
N ALA A 161 15.49 -2.19 -3.61
CA ALA A 161 16.10 -0.93 -3.17
C ALA A 161 16.35 -0.89 -1.66
N LEU A 162 15.39 -1.36 -0.86
CA LEU A 162 15.54 -1.46 0.59
C LEU A 162 16.56 -2.52 1.01
N ALA A 163 16.56 -3.68 0.36
CA ALA A 163 17.51 -4.75 0.64
C ALA A 163 18.96 -4.30 0.44
N ILE A 164 19.23 -3.62 -0.68
CA ILE A 164 20.54 -3.02 -0.98
C ILE A 164 20.90 -1.98 0.06
N PHE A 165 19.97 -1.08 0.39
CA PHE A 165 20.22 -0.07 1.41
C PHE A 165 20.59 -0.70 2.77
N PHE A 166 19.89 -1.76 3.17
CA PHE A 166 20.18 -2.46 4.43
C PHE A 166 21.51 -3.21 4.39
N GLU A 167 21.87 -3.82 3.26
CA GLU A 167 23.16 -4.49 3.09
C GLU A 167 24.33 -3.51 3.15
N ILE A 168 24.26 -2.40 2.41
CA ILE A 168 25.26 -1.31 2.48
C ILE A 168 25.36 -0.81 3.92
N GLN A 169 24.23 -0.64 4.61
CA GLN A 169 24.23 -0.22 6.00
C GLN A 169 24.93 -1.23 6.92
N ALA A 170 24.82 -2.53 6.65
CA ALA A 170 25.45 -3.57 7.44
C ALA A 170 26.98 -3.58 7.26
N GLN A 171 27.49 -3.21 6.09
CA GLN A 171 28.93 -3.16 5.78
C GLN A 171 29.66 -1.96 6.42
N HIS A 172 28.94 -0.86 6.69
CA HIS A 172 29.50 0.38 7.26
C HIS A 172 29.32 0.51 8.79
N GLN A 173 29.17 -0.60 9.51
CA GLN A 173 28.98 -0.66 10.97
C GLN A 173 30.13 -1.39 11.67
#